data_AF-A0A0D8FWW6-F1
#
_entry.id   AF-A0A0D8FWW6-F1
#
_cell.length_a   1.000
_cell.length_b   1.000
_cell.length_c   1.000
_cell.angle_alpha   90.00
_cell.angle_beta   90.00
_cell.angle_gamma   90.00
#
_symmetry.space_group_name_H-M   'P 1'
#
loop_
_entity.id
_entity.type
_entity.pdbx_description
1 polymer ?
#
loop_
_entity_poly.entity_id
_entity_poly.type
_entity_poly.pdbx_seq_one_letter_code
_entity_poly.pdbx_strand_id
1 'polypeptide(L)'
;MDIDKGVSMADLRVQINEWLEEVDELVIGEAPIESLKTLRDSGRRLENSVSYARRVLQTRLDIATDLHAAGAESIVSVVTPHSNPAPLAERHVEVEIPEDDMVSAEAYLRLLVGGDRTHSLDLLDDSQLASYQARLQEGERTISGLRRQLHQRLDSLGSELVRRYQQHSVSGA
;
A
#
# COMPACT_ATOMS: atom_id res chain seq x y z
N MET A 1 -18.96 -15.44 -24.45
CA MET A 1 -18.78 -14.03 -24.06
C MET A 1 -19.01 -14.01 -22.57
N ASP A 2 -17.98 -14.43 -21.83
CA ASP A 2 -17.98 -14.55 -20.37
C ASP A 2 -17.04 -13.47 -19.85
N ILE A 3 -17.56 -12.26 -19.72
CA ILE A 3 -16.90 -11.16 -19.03
C ILE A 3 -17.74 -10.92 -17.77
N ASP A 4 -17.73 -11.87 -16.82
CA ASP A 4 -18.44 -11.63 -15.56
C ASP A 4 -17.97 -12.46 -14.35
N LYS A 5 -16.74 -13.01 -14.37
CA LYS A 5 -16.18 -13.74 -13.22
C LYS A 5 -14.80 -13.28 -12.75
N GLY A 6 -14.31 -12.15 -13.28
CA GLY A 6 -12.96 -11.63 -12.97
C GLY A 6 -12.91 -10.30 -12.22
N VAL A 7 -14.05 -9.68 -11.91
CA VAL A 7 -14.13 -8.35 -11.25
C VAL A 7 -14.98 -8.42 -9.98
N SER A 8 -14.96 -9.57 -9.30
CA SER A 8 -15.45 -9.72 -7.93
C SER A 8 -14.28 -9.77 -6.95
N MET A 9 -13.24 -8.98 -7.20
CA MET A 9 -12.36 -8.44 -6.17
C MET A 9 -12.77 -7.00 -5.99
N ALA A 10 -13.41 -6.68 -4.86
CA ALA A 10 -13.81 -5.32 -4.55
C ALA A 10 -12.61 -4.38 -4.77
N ASP A 11 -12.84 -3.19 -5.36
CA ASP A 11 -11.82 -2.16 -5.49
C ASP A 11 -11.08 -2.03 -4.14
N LEU A 12 -9.75 -2.18 -4.14
CA LEU A 12 -8.94 -2.14 -2.91
C LEU A 12 -9.30 -0.92 -2.06
N ARG A 13 -9.67 0.20 -2.69
CA ARG A 13 -10.12 1.38 -1.97
C ARG A 13 -11.43 1.17 -1.21
N VAL A 14 -12.39 0.46 -1.81
CA VAL A 14 -13.66 0.10 -1.18
C VAL A 14 -13.39 -0.79 0.02
N GLN A 15 -12.59 -1.85 -0.15
CA GLN A 15 -12.24 -2.76 0.95
C GLN A 15 -11.58 -2.02 2.13
N ILE A 16 -10.69 -1.08 1.83
CA ILE A 16 -10.04 -0.26 2.86
C ILE A 16 -11.06 0.62 3.59
N ASN A 17 -11.95 1.30 2.87
CA ASN A 17 -12.94 2.17 3.49
C ASN A 17 -13.92 1.37 4.35
N GLU A 18 -14.44 0.24 3.84
CA GLU A 18 -15.32 -0.66 4.59
C GLU A 18 -14.65 -1.15 5.87
N TRP A 19 -13.38 -1.57 5.78
CA TRP A 19 -12.62 -2.00 6.95
C TRP A 19 -12.39 -0.86 7.96
N LEU A 20 -12.10 0.35 7.48
CA LEU A 20 -11.93 1.52 8.35
C LEU A 20 -13.22 1.86 9.09
N GLU A 21 -14.36 1.83 8.39
CA GLU A 21 -15.68 2.04 8.97
C GLU A 21 -16.01 0.96 10.01
N GLU A 22 -15.79 -0.31 9.69
CA GLU A 22 -16.03 -1.43 10.62
C GLU A 22 -15.19 -1.30 11.91
N VAL A 23 -13.93 -0.88 11.80
CA VAL A 23 -13.06 -0.66 12.96
C VAL A 23 -13.46 0.58 13.75
N ASP A 24 -13.85 1.66 13.07
CA ASP A 24 -14.24 2.92 13.74
C ASP A 24 -15.59 2.78 14.48
N GLU A 25 -16.48 1.90 14.04
CA GLU A 25 -17.72 1.55 14.75
C GLU A 25 -17.50 0.59 15.93
N LEU A 26 -16.35 -0.10 15.97
CA LEU A 26 -16.06 -1.09 16.99
C LEU A 26 -15.65 -0.46 18.32
N VAL A 27 -16.35 -0.83 19.40
CA VAL A 27 -15.86 -0.58 20.76
C VAL A 27 -14.79 -1.61 21.13
N ILE A 28 -13.52 -1.30 20.78
CA ILE A 28 -12.35 -2.20 20.92
C ILE A 28 -12.25 -2.85 22.32
N GLY A 29 -12.51 -2.09 23.39
CA GLY A 29 -12.41 -2.59 24.76
C GLY A 29 -13.44 -3.64 25.15
N GLU A 30 -14.56 -3.72 24.41
CA GLU A 30 -15.70 -4.61 24.69
C GLU A 30 -15.82 -5.73 23.66
N ALA A 31 -15.25 -5.54 22.46
CA ALA A 31 -15.30 -6.48 21.36
C ALA A 31 -14.76 -7.88 21.75
N PRO A 32 -15.30 -8.99 21.21
CA PRO A 32 -14.72 -10.32 21.41
C PRO A 32 -13.29 -10.41 20.89
N ILE A 33 -12.43 -11.19 21.58
CA ILE A 33 -11.02 -11.34 21.18
C ILE A 33 -10.86 -11.91 19.77
N GLU A 34 -11.74 -12.82 19.36
CA GLU A 34 -11.72 -13.41 18.01
C GLU A 34 -12.12 -12.39 16.92
N SER A 35 -13.03 -11.46 17.23
CA SER A 35 -13.36 -10.34 16.33
C SER A 35 -12.15 -9.42 16.14
N LEU A 36 -11.44 -9.08 17.23
CA LEU A 36 -10.23 -8.25 17.16
C LEU A 36 -9.12 -8.91 16.34
N LYS A 37 -8.94 -10.24 16.45
CA LYS A 37 -7.98 -10.99 15.63
C LYS A 37 -8.37 -10.97 14.16
N THR A 38 -9.62 -11.27 13.85
CA THR A 38 -10.15 -11.29 12.48
C THR A 38 -9.94 -9.94 11.80
N LEU A 39 -10.33 -8.85 12.48
CA LEU A 39 -10.15 -7.48 11.98
C LEU A 39 -8.69 -7.08 11.81
N ARG A 40 -7.83 -7.46 12.76
CA ARG A 40 -6.39 -7.22 12.63
C ARG A 40 -5.81 -7.95 11.42
N ASP A 41 -6.22 -9.20 11.21
CA ASP A 41 -5.66 -10.03 10.13
C ASP A 41 -6.16 -9.58 8.75
N SER A 42 -7.43 -9.18 8.62
CA SER A 42 -7.91 -8.52 7.40
C SER A 42 -7.21 -7.17 7.16
N GLY A 43 -7.08 -6.34 8.19
CA GLY A 43 -6.38 -5.06 8.10
C GLY A 43 -4.92 -5.19 7.70
N ARG A 44 -4.22 -6.24 8.17
CA ARG A 44 -2.83 -6.54 7.76
C ARG A 44 -2.74 -6.92 6.29
N ARG A 45 -3.70 -7.69 5.76
CA ARG A 45 -3.74 -7.99 4.33
C ARG A 45 -3.88 -6.71 3.50
N LEU A 46 -4.85 -5.86 3.87
CA LEU A 46 -5.06 -4.57 3.20
C LEU A 46 -3.83 -3.67 3.29
N GLU A 47 -3.18 -3.61 4.45
CA GLU A 47 -1.94 -2.86 4.65
C GLU A 47 -0.80 -3.35 3.76
N ASN A 48 -0.64 -4.67 3.63
CA ASN A 48 0.36 -5.25 2.72
C ASN A 48 0.11 -4.82 1.27
N SER A 49 -1.15 -4.87 0.79
CA SER A 49 -1.54 -4.43 -0.55
C SER A 49 -1.25 -2.93 -0.77
N VAL A 50 -1.57 -2.09 0.21
CA VAL A 50 -1.25 -0.64 0.18
C VAL A 50 0.26 -0.40 0.19
N SER A 51 1.01 -1.16 0.99
CA SER A 51 2.47 -1.08 1.05
C SER A 51 3.12 -1.53 -0.25
N TYR A 52 2.59 -2.55 -0.92
CA TYR A 52 3.01 -2.94 -2.27
C TYR A 52 2.72 -1.83 -3.29
N ALA A 53 1.49 -1.32 -3.33
CA ALA A 53 1.11 -0.23 -4.22
C ALA A 53 2.03 0.98 -4.05
N ARG A 54 2.37 1.32 -2.80
CA ARG A 54 3.31 2.41 -2.48
C ARG A 54 4.69 2.16 -3.07
N ARG A 55 5.25 0.96 -2.90
CA ARG A 55 6.59 0.61 -3.42
C ARG A 55 6.63 0.72 -4.94
N VAL A 56 5.64 0.15 -5.64
CA VAL A 56 5.53 0.25 -7.10
C VAL A 56 5.46 1.72 -7.54
N LEU A 57 4.67 2.54 -6.83
CA LEU A 57 4.52 3.94 -7.16
C LEU A 57 5.81 4.74 -6.92
N GLN A 58 6.53 4.46 -5.83
CA GLN A 58 7.83 5.05 -5.53
C GLN A 58 8.85 4.69 -6.62
N THR A 59 8.93 3.42 -7.02
CA THR A 59 9.79 2.99 -8.13
C THR A 59 9.50 3.76 -9.42
N ARG A 60 8.21 3.95 -9.77
CA ARG A 60 7.82 4.75 -10.95
C ARG A 60 8.23 6.21 -10.83
N LEU A 61 8.10 6.79 -9.63
CA LEU A 61 8.49 8.18 -9.36
C LEU A 61 10.01 8.37 -9.46
N ASP A 62 10.78 7.43 -8.93
CA ASP A 62 12.25 7.44 -8.99
C ASP A 62 12.71 7.39 -10.45
N ILE A 63 12.18 6.46 -11.25
CA ILE A 63 12.50 6.36 -12.69
C ILE A 63 12.14 7.64 -13.43
N ALA A 64 10.95 8.20 -13.20
CA ALA A 64 10.53 9.44 -13.85
C ALA A 64 11.40 10.65 -13.45
N THR A 65 11.87 10.68 -12.21
CA THR A 65 12.75 11.73 -11.68
C THR A 65 14.14 11.66 -12.28
N ASP A 66 14.71 10.45 -12.33
CA ASP A 66 16.03 10.24 -12.90
C ASP A 66 16.05 10.55 -14.41
N LEU A 67 15.00 10.18 -15.15
CA LEU A 67 14.87 10.54 -16.58
C LEU A 67 14.75 12.05 -16.78
N HIS A 68 13.97 12.74 -15.95
CA HIS A 68 13.86 14.20 -16.02
C HIS A 68 15.20 14.88 -15.70
N ALA A 69 15.99 14.33 -14.77
CA ALA A 69 17.29 14.87 -14.39
C ALA A 69 18.38 14.60 -15.44
N ALA A 70 18.33 13.45 -16.10
CA ALA A 70 19.27 13.07 -17.16
C ALA A 70 19.14 13.94 -18.43
N GLY A 71 17.97 14.58 -18.63
CA GLY A 71 17.61 15.19 -19.91
C GLY A 71 17.46 14.14 -21.01
N ALA A 72 16.95 14.55 -22.18
CA ALA A 72 16.68 13.65 -23.31
C ALA A 72 17.90 12.87 -23.85
N GLU A 73 19.13 13.12 -23.36
CA GLU A 73 20.37 12.55 -23.91
C GLU A 73 20.96 11.36 -23.13
N SER A 74 20.40 10.90 -22.00
CA SER A 74 21.01 9.79 -21.26
C SER A 74 20.02 8.75 -20.72
N ILE A 75 19.35 8.06 -21.64
CA ILE A 75 18.40 6.97 -21.38
C ILE A 75 19.10 5.66 -20.92
N VAL A 76 20.44 5.56 -20.99
CA VAL A 76 21.17 4.29 -20.80
C VAL A 76 21.70 4.05 -19.36
N SER A 77 21.60 5.02 -18.43
CA SER A 77 22.24 4.90 -17.09
C SER A 77 21.30 4.73 -15.88
N VAL A 78 19.98 4.73 -16.06
CA VAL A 78 19.00 4.95 -14.96
C VAL A 78 18.49 3.66 -14.31
N VAL A 79 19.31 2.60 -14.27
CA VAL A 79 19.02 1.42 -13.44
C VAL A 79 20.11 1.28 -12.38
N THR A 80 20.17 2.26 -11.48
CA THR A 80 20.78 2.06 -10.16
C THR A 80 19.78 2.44 -9.09
N PRO A 81 19.35 1.49 -8.24
CA PRO A 81 18.39 1.79 -7.19
C PRO A 81 19.06 2.75 -6.19
N HIS A 82 18.66 4.02 -6.19
CA HIS A 82 18.96 4.94 -5.10
C HIS A 82 18.03 4.64 -3.93
N SER A 83 18.18 3.44 -3.38
CA SER A 83 17.65 3.09 -2.07
C SER A 83 18.40 3.94 -1.06
N ASN A 84 17.77 5.01 -0.57
CA ASN A 84 18.14 5.59 0.71
C ASN A 84 17.17 5.02 1.76
N PRO A 85 17.37 3.79 2.26
CA PRO A 85 16.59 3.32 3.38
C PRO A 85 17.01 4.17 4.57
N ALA A 86 16.07 4.96 5.12
CA ALA A 86 16.13 5.25 6.54
C ALA A 86 16.40 3.92 7.27
N PRO A 87 17.21 3.89 8.35
CA PRO A 87 17.57 2.65 9.02
C PRO A 87 16.33 2.05 9.68
N LEU A 88 15.56 1.32 8.88
CA LEU A 88 14.55 0.40 9.32
C LEU A 88 15.36 -0.80 9.81
N ALA A 89 15.25 -1.09 11.10
CA ALA A 89 15.70 -2.35 11.66
C ALA A 89 15.35 -3.46 10.66
N GLU A 90 16.35 -4.21 10.20
CA GLU A 90 16.20 -5.32 9.26
C GLU A 90 15.19 -6.32 9.82
N ARG A 91 13.92 -6.13 9.48
CA ARG A 91 12.99 -7.24 9.43
C ARG A 91 13.03 -7.70 7.98
N HIS A 92 13.73 -8.81 7.76
CA HIS A 92 13.43 -9.68 6.62
C HIS A 92 11.94 -9.99 6.70
N VAL A 93 11.15 -9.25 5.94
CA VAL A 93 9.75 -9.53 5.71
C VAL A 93 9.68 -9.92 4.25
N GLU A 94 10.09 -11.15 3.97
CA GLU A 94 9.61 -11.87 2.78
C GLU A 94 8.14 -12.20 3.06
N VAL A 95 7.29 -11.18 3.05
CA VAL A 95 5.85 -11.38 2.96
C VAL A 95 5.61 -11.61 1.48
N GLU A 96 5.45 -12.88 1.14
CA GLU A 96 4.81 -13.28 -0.10
C GLU A 96 3.39 -12.68 -0.06
N ILE A 97 3.20 -11.62 -0.84
CA ILE A 97 1.90 -10.98 -0.97
C ILE A 97 1.09 -11.91 -1.88
N PRO A 98 -0.11 -12.35 -1.47
CA PRO A 98 -0.97 -13.16 -2.32
C PRO A 98 -1.18 -12.49 -3.69
N GLU A 99 -1.22 -13.29 -4.76
CA GLU A 99 -1.37 -12.79 -6.13
C GLU A 99 -2.63 -11.91 -6.27
N ASP A 100 -3.73 -12.32 -5.65
CA ASP A 100 -4.99 -11.58 -5.61
C ASP A 100 -4.85 -10.17 -5.01
N ASP A 101 -4.04 -10.05 -3.95
CA ASP A 101 -3.75 -8.78 -3.27
C ASP A 101 -2.87 -7.88 -4.17
N MET A 102 -1.91 -8.46 -4.90
CA MET A 102 -1.10 -7.74 -5.88
C MET A 102 -1.95 -7.23 -7.04
N VAL A 103 -2.83 -8.07 -7.60
CA VAL A 103 -3.76 -7.71 -8.68
C VAL A 103 -4.67 -6.55 -8.25
N SER A 104 -5.22 -6.62 -7.04
CA SER A 104 -6.06 -5.55 -6.47
C SER A 104 -5.28 -4.24 -6.30
N ALA A 105 -4.03 -4.32 -5.82
CA ALA A 105 -3.16 -3.16 -5.67
C ALA A 105 -2.78 -2.51 -7.02
N GLU A 106 -2.49 -3.30 -8.04
CA GLU A 106 -2.18 -2.80 -9.39
C GLU A 106 -3.41 -2.18 -10.07
N ALA A 107 -4.59 -2.78 -9.90
CA ALA A 107 -5.84 -2.20 -10.37
C ALA A 107 -6.10 -0.84 -9.71
N TYR A 108 -5.88 -0.73 -8.39
CA TYR A 108 -6.00 0.54 -7.68
C TYR A 108 -4.99 1.59 -8.16
N LEU A 109 -3.73 1.21 -8.37
CA LEU A 109 -2.73 2.12 -8.96
C LEU A 109 -3.14 2.61 -10.34
N ARG A 110 -3.69 1.72 -11.19
CA ARG A 110 -4.15 2.08 -12.52
C ARG A 110 -5.28 3.12 -12.46
N LEU A 111 -6.18 3.02 -11.50
CA LEU A 111 -7.24 4.01 -11.28
C LEU A 111 -6.68 5.33 -10.72
N LEU A 112 -5.74 5.26 -9.78
CA LEU A 112 -5.23 6.43 -9.05
C LEU A 112 -4.31 7.31 -9.90
N VAL A 113 -3.36 6.71 -10.63
CA VAL A 113 -2.32 7.45 -11.38
C VAL A 113 -2.32 7.16 -12.88
N GLY A 114 -3.21 6.29 -13.34
CA GLY A 114 -3.21 5.77 -14.70
C GLY A 114 -2.37 4.51 -14.87
N GLY A 115 -2.38 3.96 -16.09
CA GLY A 115 -1.59 2.78 -16.43
C GLY A 115 -0.07 2.99 -16.30
N ASP A 116 0.65 1.87 -16.29
CA ASP A 116 2.10 1.90 -16.32
C ASP A 116 2.61 2.56 -17.61
N ARG A 117 3.43 3.60 -17.47
CA ARG A 117 4.05 4.31 -18.59
C ARG A 117 5.57 4.21 -18.56
N THR A 118 6.14 3.42 -17.66
CA THR A 118 7.59 3.33 -17.41
C THR A 118 8.36 2.98 -18.68
N HIS A 119 7.78 2.15 -19.55
CA HIS A 119 8.38 1.73 -20.83
C HIS A 119 8.25 2.74 -21.98
N SER A 120 7.60 3.89 -21.76
CA SER A 120 7.38 4.90 -22.80
C SER A 120 7.65 6.31 -22.28
N LEU A 121 8.41 6.43 -21.18
CA LEU A 121 8.78 7.72 -20.59
C LEU A 121 9.76 8.49 -21.48
N ASP A 122 10.58 7.78 -22.26
CA ASP A 122 11.48 8.32 -23.28
C ASP A 122 10.75 9.01 -24.45
N LEU A 123 9.47 8.69 -24.65
CA LEU A 123 8.61 9.30 -25.66
C LEU A 123 7.85 10.53 -25.15
N LEU A 124 7.93 10.83 -23.85
CA LEU A 124 7.27 11.98 -23.25
C LEU A 124 8.13 13.22 -23.40
N ASP A 125 7.52 14.34 -23.80
CA ASP A 125 8.18 15.64 -23.69
C ASP A 125 8.29 16.09 -22.22
N ASP A 126 9.12 17.10 -21.94
CA ASP A 126 9.36 17.60 -20.58
C ASP A 126 8.07 17.99 -19.85
N SER A 127 7.08 18.55 -20.57
CA SER A 127 5.80 18.96 -19.98
C SER A 127 4.92 17.76 -19.61
N GLN A 128 4.94 16.71 -20.44
CA GLN A 128 4.24 15.46 -20.22
C GLN A 128 4.88 14.66 -19.09
N LEU A 129 6.21 14.67 -19.01
CA LEU A 129 6.96 14.04 -17.93
C LEU A 129 6.69 14.73 -16.59
N ALA A 130 6.74 16.07 -16.55
CA ALA A 130 6.38 16.84 -15.35
C ALA A 130 4.94 16.59 -14.89
N SER A 131 3.99 16.52 -15.83
CA SER A 131 2.59 16.18 -15.54
C SER A 131 2.42 14.75 -15.03
N TYR A 132 3.19 13.79 -15.56
CA TYR A 132 3.21 12.42 -15.05
C TYR A 132 3.79 12.35 -13.64
N GLN A 133 4.92 13.00 -13.37
CA GLN A 133 5.51 13.08 -12.03
C GLN A 133 4.55 13.70 -11.02
N ALA A 134 3.86 14.79 -11.37
CA ALA A 134 2.87 15.41 -10.49
C ALA A 134 1.74 14.44 -10.10
N ARG A 135 1.25 13.64 -11.05
CA ARG A 135 0.25 12.59 -10.77
C ARG A 135 0.79 11.49 -9.87
N LEU A 136 2.03 11.03 -10.10
CA LEU A 136 2.68 10.03 -9.24
C LEU A 136 2.86 10.55 -7.81
N GLN A 137 3.29 11.80 -7.64
CA GLN A 137 3.43 12.43 -6.32
C GLN A 137 2.10 12.53 -5.60
N GLU A 138 1.02 12.90 -6.29
CA GLU A 138 -0.31 12.96 -5.68
C GLU A 138 -0.85 11.57 -5.30
N GLY A 139 -0.59 10.58 -6.15
CA GLY A 139 -0.84 9.18 -5.82
C GLY A 139 -0.09 8.73 -4.55
N GLU A 140 1.17 9.14 -4.40
CA GLU A 140 2.00 8.76 -3.24
C GLU A 140 1.43 9.36 -1.96
N ARG A 141 1.04 10.63 -1.99
CA ARG A 141 0.39 11.30 -0.85
C ARG A 141 -0.89 10.57 -0.45
N THR A 142 -1.70 10.18 -1.44
CA THR A 142 -2.96 9.45 -1.22
C THR A 142 -2.70 8.10 -0.55
N ILE A 143 -1.80 7.29 -1.11
CA ILE A 143 -1.46 5.96 -0.59
C ILE A 143 -0.82 6.05 0.80
N SER A 144 0.10 6.98 1.00
CA SER A 144 0.72 7.26 2.30
C SER A 144 -0.31 7.71 3.33
N GLY A 145 -1.33 8.48 2.93
CA GLY A 145 -2.48 8.83 3.76
C GLY A 145 -3.28 7.60 4.20
N LEU A 146 -3.60 6.69 3.28
CA LEU A 146 -4.30 5.44 3.59
C LEU A 146 -3.49 4.54 4.50
N ARG A 147 -2.20 4.35 4.22
CA ARG A 147 -1.33 3.50 5.04
C ARG A 147 -1.28 3.98 6.49
N ARG A 148 -1.19 5.30 6.72
CA ARG A 148 -1.21 5.87 8.07
C ARG A 148 -2.50 5.57 8.82
N GLN A 149 -3.65 5.68 8.15
CA GLN A 149 -4.94 5.34 8.74
C GLN A 149 -5.01 3.86 9.12
N LEU A 150 -4.61 2.96 8.21
CA LEU A 150 -4.54 1.53 8.47
C LEU A 150 -3.63 1.20 9.66
N HIS A 151 -2.41 1.76 9.69
CA HIS A 151 -1.46 1.55 10.80
C HIS A 151 -2.03 2.00 12.14
N GLN A 152 -2.63 3.19 12.22
CA GLN A 152 -3.23 3.68 13.47
C GLN A 152 -4.31 2.74 14.04
N ARG A 153 -5.17 2.21 13.17
CA ARG A 153 -6.23 1.28 13.57
C ARG A 153 -5.64 -0.08 13.95
N LEU A 154 -4.70 -0.59 13.17
CA LEU A 154 -3.98 -1.83 13.47
C LEU A 154 -3.23 -1.77 14.80
N ASP A 155 -2.60 -0.64 15.11
CA ASP A 155 -1.91 -0.42 16.38
C ASP A 155 -2.90 -0.40 17.55
N SER A 156 -4.09 0.18 17.36
CA SER A 156 -5.15 0.20 18.37
C SER A 156 -5.67 -1.22 18.66
N LEU A 157 -5.97 -2.00 17.61
CA LEU A 157 -6.37 -3.40 17.72
C LEU A 157 -5.26 -4.26 18.36
N GLY A 158 -4.01 -4.04 17.92
CA GLY A 158 -2.84 -4.78 18.41
C GLY A 158 -2.55 -4.51 19.89
N SER A 159 -2.64 -3.26 20.32
CA SER A 159 -2.44 -2.86 21.72
C SER A 159 -3.47 -3.51 22.64
N GLU A 160 -4.74 -3.55 22.22
CA GLU A 160 -5.78 -4.20 22.98
C GLU A 160 -5.57 -5.72 23.09
N LEU A 161 -5.21 -6.37 21.97
CA LEU A 161 -4.90 -7.80 21.99
C LEU A 161 -3.75 -8.11 22.97
N VAL A 162 -2.66 -7.34 22.92
CA VAL A 162 -1.53 -7.48 23.85
C VAL A 162 -1.98 -7.30 25.30
N ARG A 163 -2.79 -6.27 25.60
CA ARG A 163 -3.34 -6.03 26.93
C ARG A 163 -4.13 -7.24 27.46
N ARG A 164 -5.02 -7.80 26.63
CA ARG A 164 -5.84 -8.98 27.02
C ARG A 164 -4.99 -10.20 27.25
N TYR A 165 -4.01 -10.47 26.40
CA TYR A 165 -3.09 -11.59 26.60
C TYR A 165 -2.35 -11.49 27.92
N GLN A 166 -1.83 -10.31 28.27
CA GLN A 166 -1.16 -10.09 29.55
C GLN A 166 -2.11 -10.33 30.74
N GLN A 167 -3.36 -9.88 30.68
CA GLN A 167 -4.36 -10.10 31.73
C GLN A 167 -4.70 -11.60 31.91
N HIS A 168 -4.87 -12.33 30.81
CA HIS A 168 -5.11 -13.78 30.86
C HIS A 168 -3.91 -14.56 31.38
N SER A 169 -2.68 -14.14 31.06
CA SER A 169 -1.46 -14.75 31.59
C SER A 169 -1.26 -14.50 33.09
N VAL A 170 -1.74 -13.38 33.62
CA VAL A 170 -1.67 -13.06 35.06
C VAL A 170 -2.78 -13.73 35.86
N SER A 171 -3.96 -13.94 35.28
CA SER A 171 -5.10 -14.55 35.97
C SER A 171 -5.04 -16.10 36.05
N GLY A 172 -4.08 -16.73 35.37
CA GLY A 172 -3.86 -18.18 35.37
C GLY A 172 -2.68 -18.65 36.23
N ALA A 173 -2.06 -17.77 37.01
CA ALA A 173 -0.98 -18.05 37.96
C ALA A 173 -1.48 -17.85 39.40
#